data_AF-A0AAJ1HS03-F1
#
_entry.id   AF-A0AAJ1HS03-F1
#
_cell.length_a   1.000
_cell.length_b   1.000
_cell.length_c   1.000
_cell.angle_alpha   90.00
_cell.angle_beta   90.00
_cell.angle_gamma   90.00
#
_symmetry.space_group_name_H-M   'P 1'
#
loop_
_entity.id
_entity.type
_entity.pdbx_description
1 polymer ?
#
loop_
_entity_poly.entity_id
_entity_poly.type
_entity_poly.pdbx_seq_one_letter_code
_entity_poly.pdbx_strand_id
1 'polypeptide(L)'
;MKKIFKKFKIIGIAMLMPLMLAGCGNNKATIASKESNRQTSSSVSSSQSALQIAFKHGKYEQASGLLSVPVVMKNTGSNSTLIDSNNFTLHVGKVKLHPYQLGAEPADYHIDFGTGNIWQNTLTFNTGVHLTDSQLKEVKLTYTTDSGKVITAEKLGLTASQSENRVSLSSVNTTDLGSYYKQTENYIKQVKKEKEENPDVQVESLKDEFQDDKYDQLRAWVAVPSTGPKGSSNVVLKVLNNTNSDFTLSYGDFELVDGSGNEIRVDATYRQYTLYIPHGKYTTVAIPMESSISSKNRPYHVELRQNQGGNFFTTKDGFNPIEIAFSNQVDANVLFSLSPTKYPQKSIQWSNQNIKDNAITADVKLTDYFNLDNKSSGYKVVGNNDDGRQLVEPVISATPRWVPTTDRTTVKWKVKDLSKVMNYTHVVLQYDGKTILTLK
;
A
#
# COMPACT_ATOMS: atom_id res chain seq x y z
N MET A 1 28.20 -61.37 -6.41
CA MET A 1 28.43 -62.36 -7.49
C MET A 1 27.46 -62.05 -8.63
N LYS A 2 28.02 -61.86 -9.85
CA LYS A 2 27.48 -61.96 -11.22
C LYS A 2 26.11 -61.36 -11.63
N LYS A 3 26.23 -60.45 -12.61
CA LYS A 3 25.28 -59.90 -13.59
C LYS A 3 24.69 -60.96 -14.54
N ILE A 4 23.62 -60.60 -15.26
CA ILE A 4 23.39 -60.63 -16.75
C ILE A 4 21.90 -60.26 -16.98
N PHE A 5 21.50 -59.09 -17.52
CA PHE A 5 21.46 -58.57 -18.91
C PHE A 5 20.68 -59.37 -19.97
N LYS A 6 19.60 -58.75 -20.51
CA LYS A 6 19.19 -58.65 -21.95
C LYS A 6 17.94 -57.76 -22.03
N LYS A 7 18.00 -56.49 -22.47
CA LYS A 7 17.94 -55.95 -23.85
C LYS A 7 16.72 -56.41 -24.68
N PHE A 8 15.83 -55.47 -25.02
CA PHE A 8 15.34 -55.25 -26.39
C PHE A 8 15.06 -53.76 -26.65
N LYS A 9 15.45 -53.32 -27.84
CA LYS A 9 15.32 -51.98 -28.46
C LYS A 9 14.05 -51.93 -29.31
N ILE A 10 13.57 -50.72 -29.61
CA ILE A 10 13.03 -50.15 -30.90
C ILE A 10 12.18 -48.91 -30.48
N ILE A 11 12.63 -47.67 -30.67
CA ILE A 11 12.66 -46.81 -31.88
C ILE A 11 11.26 -46.48 -32.42
N GLY A 12 10.89 -45.19 -32.40
CA GLY A 12 9.68 -44.67 -33.06
C GLY A 12 9.49 -43.17 -32.80
N ILE A 13 10.19 -42.34 -33.57
CA ILE A 13 10.12 -40.87 -33.60
C ILE A 13 8.81 -40.44 -34.29
N ALA A 14 8.08 -39.50 -33.70
CA ALA A 14 7.11 -38.66 -34.42
C ALA A 14 7.33 -37.19 -34.03
N MET A 15 7.89 -36.45 -34.97
CA MET A 15 8.03 -35.00 -35.00
C MET A 15 6.67 -34.31 -34.96
N LEU A 16 6.58 -33.18 -34.25
CA LEU A 16 5.72 -32.06 -34.64
C LEU A 16 6.46 -30.76 -34.29
N MET A 17 6.69 -29.95 -35.33
CA MET A 17 7.47 -28.72 -35.35
C MET A 17 6.81 -27.60 -34.52
N PRO A 18 7.60 -26.66 -33.95
CA PRO A 18 7.09 -25.35 -33.55
C PRO A 18 7.03 -24.44 -34.79
N LEU A 19 5.83 -23.93 -35.09
CA LEU A 19 5.62 -22.85 -36.05
C LEU A 19 6.26 -21.58 -35.50
N MET A 20 7.29 -21.10 -36.19
CA MET A 20 7.70 -19.69 -36.15
C MET A 20 6.81 -18.89 -37.10
N LEU A 21 6.27 -17.78 -36.59
CA LEU A 21 5.87 -16.63 -37.39
C LEU A 21 6.56 -15.41 -36.79
N ALA A 22 7.48 -14.83 -37.57
CA ALA A 22 8.10 -13.54 -37.35
C ALA A 22 7.29 -12.45 -38.08
N GLY A 23 7.32 -11.23 -37.54
CA GLY A 23 6.81 -9.99 -38.16
C GLY A 23 6.24 -9.05 -37.10
N CYS A 24 7.06 -8.23 -36.43
CA CYS A 24 7.41 -6.83 -36.78
C CYS A 24 6.27 -5.82 -36.56
N GLY A 25 6.43 -4.96 -35.55
CA GLY A 25 5.55 -3.82 -35.28
C GLY A 25 5.95 -3.01 -34.03
N ASN A 26 7.07 -2.29 -34.14
CA ASN A 26 7.56 -1.19 -33.31
C ASN A 26 6.65 -0.62 -32.19
N ASN A 27 7.18 -0.55 -30.96
CA ASN A 27 7.51 0.74 -30.34
C ASN A 27 8.60 0.58 -29.27
N LYS A 28 9.51 1.55 -29.27
CA LYS A 28 10.89 1.49 -28.76
C LYS A 28 10.97 1.26 -27.25
N ALA A 29 11.70 0.22 -26.85
CA ALA A 29 12.51 0.27 -25.64
C ALA A 29 13.64 1.28 -25.89
N THR A 30 13.72 2.30 -25.05
CA THR A 30 14.77 3.32 -25.11
C THR A 30 16.09 2.68 -24.68
N ILE A 31 16.85 2.21 -25.66
CA ILE A 31 18.25 1.82 -25.49
C ILE A 31 19.04 3.09 -25.16
N ALA A 32 19.83 3.04 -24.09
CA ALA A 32 20.78 4.07 -23.68
C ALA A 32 21.56 4.61 -24.89
N SER A 33 21.44 5.91 -25.15
CA SER A 33 22.22 6.60 -26.16
C SER A 33 23.70 6.53 -25.79
N LYS A 34 24.49 5.88 -26.66
CA LYS A 34 25.95 5.95 -26.66
C LYS A 34 26.39 7.42 -26.70
N GLU A 35 27.13 7.83 -25.68
CA GLU A 35 27.81 9.12 -25.61
C GLU A 35 28.75 9.30 -26.81
N SER A 36 28.63 10.49 -27.43
CA SER A 36 29.58 11.00 -28.39
C SER A 36 30.90 11.32 -27.71
N ASN A 37 31.99 10.74 -28.22
CA ASN A 37 33.36 11.13 -27.95
C ASN A 37 33.53 12.66 -27.93
N ARG A 38 33.96 13.21 -26.78
CA ARG A 38 34.76 14.44 -26.73
C ARG A 38 36.04 14.15 -25.96
N GLN A 39 37.16 14.44 -26.62
CA GLN A 39 38.52 14.17 -26.20
C GLN A 39 38.89 14.85 -24.87
N THR A 40 39.37 14.01 -23.95
CA THR A 40 40.55 14.16 -23.09
C THR A 40 41.03 15.56 -22.70
N SER A 41 40.93 15.87 -21.40
CA SER A 41 42.06 16.37 -20.63
C SER A 41 42.33 15.40 -19.47
N SER A 42 43.50 14.78 -19.51
CA SER A 42 43.98 13.77 -18.58
C SER A 42 44.50 14.42 -17.29
N SER A 43 43.89 14.07 -16.16
CA SER A 43 44.61 13.94 -14.90
C SER A 43 44.22 12.61 -14.25
N VAL A 44 45.23 11.76 -14.09
CA VAL A 44 45.14 10.46 -13.43
C VAL A 44 45.08 10.71 -11.92
N SER A 45 43.97 10.36 -11.28
CA SER A 45 43.96 10.09 -9.84
C SER A 45 42.90 9.04 -9.48
N SER A 46 43.41 7.90 -9.00
CA SER A 46 42.75 6.79 -8.30
C SER A 46 41.56 6.10 -8.98
N SER A 47 41.72 4.80 -9.20
CA SER A 47 40.70 3.84 -9.65
C SER A 47 39.50 3.77 -8.69
N GLN A 48 38.56 4.72 -8.80
CA GLN A 48 37.22 4.53 -8.25
C GLN A 48 36.55 3.38 -9.00
N SER A 49 35.99 2.41 -8.26
CA SER A 49 35.22 1.33 -8.87
C SER A 49 34.09 1.91 -9.70
N ALA A 50 33.92 1.41 -10.93
CA ALA A 50 32.98 1.96 -11.91
C ALA A 50 31.56 2.19 -11.36
N LEU A 51 31.06 1.28 -10.51
CA LEU A 51 29.85 1.48 -9.71
C LEU A 51 30.17 1.37 -8.21
N GLN A 52 29.82 2.40 -7.44
CA GLN A 52 29.96 2.42 -5.98
C GLN A 52 28.69 3.02 -5.38
N ILE A 53 27.99 2.25 -4.55
CA ILE A 53 26.78 2.71 -3.87
C ILE A 53 27.05 2.69 -2.37
N ALA A 54 26.90 3.84 -1.73
CA ALA A 54 26.76 3.92 -0.28
C ALA A 54 25.30 3.70 0.08
N PHE A 55 25.02 2.75 0.96
CA PHE A 55 23.68 2.38 1.37
C PHE A 55 23.54 2.51 2.87
N LYS A 56 22.60 3.32 3.34
CA LYS A 56 22.35 3.57 4.75
C LYS A 56 20.87 3.40 5.08
N HIS A 57 20.59 3.14 6.35
CA HIS A 57 19.22 2.99 6.86
C HIS A 57 19.02 3.75 8.17
N GLY A 58 17.81 4.26 8.40
CA GLY A 58 17.40 4.88 9.66
C GLY A 58 16.94 3.85 10.69
N LYS A 59 16.11 4.29 11.63
CA LYS A 59 15.52 3.41 12.65
C LYS A 59 14.48 2.48 12.00
N TYR A 60 14.35 1.26 12.51
CA TYR A 60 13.29 0.34 12.10
C TYR A 60 12.03 0.59 12.94
N GLU A 61 10.87 0.62 12.30
CA GLU A 61 9.57 0.77 12.98
C GLU A 61 8.62 -0.34 12.58
N GLN A 62 7.74 -0.71 13.51
CA GLN A 62 6.91 -1.91 13.40
C GLN A 62 5.43 -1.63 13.69
N ALA A 63 4.57 -2.15 12.81
CA ALA A 63 3.12 -2.08 12.99
C ALA A 63 2.42 -3.26 12.28
N SER A 64 1.59 -4.02 12.98
CA SER A 64 0.79 -5.14 12.44
C SER A 64 1.56 -6.09 11.51
N GLY A 65 2.73 -6.56 11.96
CA GLY A 65 3.58 -7.49 11.20
C GLY A 65 4.37 -6.87 10.05
N LEU A 66 4.27 -5.55 9.84
CA LEU A 66 5.14 -4.78 8.95
C LEU A 66 6.35 -4.26 9.71
N LEU A 67 7.50 -4.27 9.05
CA LEU A 67 8.73 -3.60 9.43
C LEU A 67 9.07 -2.57 8.36
N SER A 68 8.98 -1.28 8.70
CA SER A 68 9.34 -0.17 7.80
C SER A 68 10.65 0.47 8.21
N VAL A 69 11.47 0.82 7.22
CA VAL A 69 12.79 1.41 7.41
C VAL A 69 13.08 2.46 6.34
N PRO A 70 13.35 3.71 6.73
CA PRO A 70 13.83 4.71 5.79
C PRO A 70 15.25 4.37 5.38
N VAL A 71 15.54 4.54 4.10
CA VAL A 71 16.83 4.25 3.48
C VAL A 71 17.34 5.44 2.71
N VAL A 72 18.67 5.57 2.67
CA VAL A 72 19.37 6.56 1.85
C VAL A 72 20.45 5.83 1.05
N MET A 73 20.41 6.01 -0.26
CA MET A 73 21.42 5.47 -1.18
C MET A 73 22.11 6.63 -1.89
N LYS A 74 23.44 6.55 -2.03
CA LYS A 74 24.23 7.52 -2.81
C LYS A 74 25.10 6.78 -3.81
N ASN A 75 25.03 7.18 -5.08
CA ASN A 75 25.95 6.69 -6.10
C ASN A 75 27.24 7.52 -6.03
N THR A 76 28.29 6.95 -5.44
CA THR A 76 29.62 7.56 -5.34
C THR A 76 30.58 7.06 -6.41
N GLY A 77 30.11 6.22 -7.33
CA GLY A 77 30.88 5.70 -8.45
C GLY A 77 30.94 6.67 -9.62
N SER A 78 31.48 6.22 -10.75
CA SER A 78 31.53 7.00 -12.00
C SER A 78 30.40 6.66 -12.97
N ASN A 79 29.76 5.49 -12.82
CA ASN A 79 28.72 5.00 -13.71
C ASN A 79 27.32 5.13 -13.08
N SER A 80 26.35 5.51 -13.91
CA SER A 80 24.93 5.40 -13.59
C SER A 80 24.49 3.93 -13.48
N THR A 81 23.42 3.69 -12.72
CA THR A 81 22.76 2.38 -12.54
C THR A 81 21.26 2.61 -12.37
N LEU A 82 20.52 1.57 -12.01
CA LEU A 82 19.13 1.61 -11.66
C LEU A 82 18.96 1.26 -10.17
N ILE A 83 17.99 1.89 -9.51
CA ILE A 83 17.41 1.40 -8.25
C ILE A 83 16.19 0.57 -8.60
N ASP A 84 16.25 -0.74 -8.30
CA ASP A 84 15.11 -1.66 -8.42
C ASP A 84 14.67 -2.10 -7.02
N SER A 85 13.39 -1.91 -6.73
CA SER A 85 12.74 -2.41 -5.51
C SER A 85 12.99 -3.91 -5.24
N ASN A 86 13.07 -4.75 -6.27
CA ASN A 86 13.26 -6.20 -6.13
C ASN A 86 14.66 -6.59 -5.64
N ASN A 87 15.62 -5.67 -5.77
CA ASN A 87 17.00 -5.88 -5.38
C ASN A 87 17.26 -5.65 -3.88
N PHE A 88 16.26 -5.15 -3.13
CA PHE A 88 16.33 -5.09 -1.67
C PHE A 88 16.01 -6.45 -1.03
N THR A 89 16.73 -6.77 0.03
CA THR A 89 16.46 -7.96 0.85
C THR A 89 16.73 -7.66 2.31
N LEU A 90 15.75 -7.96 3.15
CA LEU A 90 15.88 -7.93 4.60
C LEU A 90 16.17 -9.33 5.11
N HIS A 91 17.24 -9.49 5.89
CA HIS A 91 17.62 -10.74 6.52
C HIS A 91 17.26 -10.67 8.00
N VAL A 92 16.37 -11.57 8.44
CA VAL A 92 16.01 -11.75 9.85
C VAL A 92 16.49 -13.13 10.27
N GLY A 93 17.69 -13.21 10.85
CA GLY A 93 18.39 -14.47 11.07
C GLY A 93 18.65 -15.20 9.75
N LYS A 94 18.00 -16.36 9.54
CA LYS A 94 18.10 -17.16 8.29
C LYS A 94 17.00 -16.84 7.28
N VAL A 95 15.98 -16.07 7.66
CA VAL A 95 14.84 -15.74 6.80
C VAL A 95 15.19 -14.54 5.94
N LYS A 96 14.93 -14.64 4.64
CA LYS A 96 15.06 -13.54 3.68
C LYS A 96 13.67 -13.04 3.33
N LEU A 97 13.47 -11.73 3.44
CA LEU A 97 12.22 -11.06 3.12
C LEU A 97 12.50 -10.04 2.02
N HIS A 98 11.61 -10.00 1.03
CA HIS A 98 11.59 -8.96 0.00
C HIS A 98 10.64 -7.85 0.40
N PRO A 99 10.75 -6.65 -0.23
CA PRO A 99 9.81 -5.58 0.03
C PRO A 99 8.36 -6.06 -0.10
N TYR A 100 7.54 -5.55 0.80
CA TYR A 100 6.16 -5.99 0.97
C TYR A 100 5.34 -5.69 -0.29
N GLN A 101 4.71 -6.74 -0.78
CA GLN A 101 3.74 -6.67 -1.86
C GLN A 101 2.57 -7.58 -1.51
N LEU A 102 1.35 -7.03 -1.50
CA LEU A 102 0.15 -7.84 -1.37
C LEU A 102 -0.21 -8.45 -2.73
N GLY A 103 -0.73 -9.68 -2.74
CA GLY A 103 -1.14 -10.33 -3.99
C GLY A 103 -2.12 -9.46 -4.78
N ALA A 104 -1.86 -9.27 -6.08
CA ALA A 104 -2.57 -8.38 -7.01
C ALA A 104 -2.37 -6.86 -6.80
N GLU A 105 -1.53 -6.44 -5.87
CA GLU A 105 -1.15 -5.02 -5.69
C GLU A 105 0.26 -4.78 -6.26
N PRO A 106 0.43 -4.15 -7.43
CA PRO A 106 1.76 -3.82 -7.94
C PRO A 106 2.41 -2.77 -7.04
N ALA A 107 3.61 -3.02 -6.54
CA ALA A 107 4.34 -2.13 -5.63
C ALA A 107 5.82 -1.96 -6.01
N ASP A 108 6.26 -2.59 -7.09
CA ASP A 108 7.61 -2.51 -7.63
C ASP A 108 7.88 -1.14 -8.27
N TYR A 109 9.13 -0.72 -8.26
CA TYR A 109 9.59 0.51 -8.91
C TYR A 109 11.04 0.38 -9.41
N HIS A 110 11.34 1.18 -10.42
CA HIS A 110 12.63 1.27 -11.10
C HIS A 110 12.97 2.75 -11.29
N ILE A 111 14.10 3.19 -10.74
CA ILE A 111 14.48 4.61 -10.74
C ILE A 111 15.91 4.75 -11.27
N ASP A 112 16.08 5.60 -12.28
CA ASP A 112 17.41 5.94 -12.80
C ASP A 112 18.28 6.57 -11.71
N PHE A 113 19.44 5.98 -11.47
CA PHE A 113 20.34 6.34 -10.40
C PHE A 113 21.71 6.76 -10.93
N GLY A 114 21.75 8.00 -11.38
CA GLY A 114 22.91 8.66 -11.94
C GLY A 114 24.06 8.83 -10.94
N THR A 115 25.26 9.02 -11.48
CA THR A 115 26.46 9.35 -10.71
C THR A 115 26.26 10.60 -9.85
N GLY A 116 26.60 10.50 -8.56
CA GLY A 116 26.46 11.60 -7.60
C GLY A 116 25.07 11.76 -6.98
N ASN A 117 24.04 11.08 -7.51
CA ASN A 117 22.67 11.20 -7.03
C ASN A 117 22.51 10.59 -5.63
N ILE A 118 21.55 11.16 -4.89
CA ILE A 118 21.10 10.67 -3.59
C ILE A 118 19.63 10.33 -3.70
N TRP A 119 19.31 9.07 -3.43
CA TRP A 119 17.95 8.57 -3.38
C TRP A 119 17.57 8.23 -1.95
N GLN A 120 16.32 8.52 -1.59
CA GLN A 120 15.75 8.21 -0.29
C GLN A 120 14.35 7.65 -0.49
N ASN A 121 14.00 6.64 0.30
CA ASN A 121 12.65 6.13 0.37
C ASN A 121 12.44 5.39 1.71
N THR A 122 11.23 4.94 1.99
CA THR A 122 10.98 3.99 3.07
C THR A 122 10.63 2.63 2.48
N LEU A 123 11.40 1.62 2.87
CA LEU A 123 11.14 0.23 2.51
C LEU A 123 10.29 -0.41 3.59
N THR A 124 9.35 -1.25 3.19
CA THR A 124 8.52 -2.03 4.12
C THR A 124 8.66 -3.51 3.82
N PHE A 125 8.72 -4.33 4.85
CA PHE A 125 8.79 -5.79 4.76
C PHE A 125 7.70 -6.39 5.63
N ASN A 126 7.12 -7.53 5.22
CA ASN A 126 6.18 -8.27 6.06
C ASN A 126 6.93 -9.36 6.82
N THR A 127 7.14 -9.14 8.12
CA THR A 127 7.74 -10.10 9.04
C THR A 127 6.71 -11.07 9.61
N GLY A 128 5.41 -10.77 9.47
CA GLY A 128 4.28 -11.53 10.02
C GLY A 128 4.16 -11.46 11.54
N VAL A 129 5.19 -10.98 12.24
CA VAL A 129 5.29 -10.90 13.69
C VAL A 129 6.03 -9.64 14.11
N HIS A 130 5.80 -9.19 15.34
CA HIS A 130 6.62 -8.14 15.94
C HIS A 130 7.97 -8.72 16.38
N LEU A 131 9.06 -8.18 15.84
CA LEU A 131 10.42 -8.52 16.22
C LEU A 131 10.79 -7.84 17.53
N THR A 132 11.44 -8.57 18.42
CA THR A 132 12.02 -8.02 19.66
C THR A 132 13.22 -7.11 19.36
N ASP A 133 13.58 -6.24 20.29
CA ASP A 133 14.78 -5.39 20.17
C ASP A 133 16.06 -6.19 19.91
N SER A 134 16.18 -7.40 20.49
CA SER A 134 17.32 -8.29 20.23
C SER A 134 17.33 -8.77 18.78
N GLN A 135 16.17 -9.16 18.25
CA GLN A 135 16.05 -9.57 16.85
C GLN A 135 16.31 -8.40 15.90
N LEU A 136 15.79 -7.21 16.19
CA LEU A 136 16.02 -6.00 15.39
C LEU A 136 17.51 -5.63 15.29
N LYS A 137 18.31 -5.90 16.33
CA LYS A 137 19.77 -5.69 16.29
C LYS A 137 20.51 -6.65 15.34
N GLU A 138 19.92 -7.80 15.05
CA GLU A 138 20.49 -8.81 14.15
C GLU A 138 20.02 -8.66 12.69
N VAL A 139 19.02 -7.81 12.44
CA VAL A 139 18.49 -7.55 11.12
C VAL A 139 19.56 -6.94 10.22
N LYS A 140 19.69 -7.46 9.00
CA LYS A 140 20.55 -6.91 7.96
C LYS A 140 19.72 -6.54 6.74
N LEU A 141 19.84 -5.31 6.29
CA LEU A 141 19.26 -4.86 5.03
C LEU A 141 20.33 -4.85 3.95
N THR A 142 20.06 -5.47 2.80
CA THR A 142 21.01 -5.54 1.68
C THR A 142 20.39 -5.09 0.38
N TYR A 143 21.20 -4.57 -0.52
CA TYR A 143 20.85 -4.23 -1.90
C TYR A 143 21.78 -4.99 -2.86
N THR A 144 21.25 -5.60 -3.90
CA THR A 144 22.04 -6.25 -4.96
C THR A 144 22.10 -5.35 -6.18
N THR A 145 23.29 -4.95 -6.61
CA THR A 145 23.45 -4.12 -7.82
C THR A 145 23.21 -4.92 -9.10
N ASP A 146 23.01 -4.23 -10.23
CA ASP A 146 22.87 -4.85 -11.56
C ASP A 146 24.05 -5.76 -11.94
N SER A 147 25.24 -5.48 -11.40
CA SER A 147 26.44 -6.31 -11.54
C SER A 147 26.50 -7.53 -10.60
N GLY A 148 25.45 -7.77 -9.80
CA GLY A 148 25.36 -8.85 -8.83
C GLY A 148 26.08 -8.62 -7.50
N LYS A 149 26.64 -7.42 -7.27
CA LYS A 149 27.34 -7.10 -6.02
C LYS A 149 26.32 -6.81 -4.92
N VAL A 150 26.46 -7.51 -3.79
CA VAL A 150 25.62 -7.27 -2.61
C VAL A 150 26.26 -6.20 -1.72
N ILE A 151 25.47 -5.21 -1.32
CA ILE A 151 25.85 -4.11 -0.45
C ILE A 151 24.97 -4.18 0.79
N THR A 152 25.56 -4.14 1.98
CA THR A 152 24.81 -4.12 3.24
C THR A 152 24.62 -2.68 3.68
N ALA A 153 23.40 -2.34 4.11
CA ALA A 153 23.08 -1.02 4.62
C ALA A 153 23.79 -0.78 5.96
N GLU A 154 24.36 0.41 6.11
CA GLU A 154 24.89 0.88 7.39
C GLU A 154 23.85 1.70 8.15
N LYS A 155 23.82 1.60 9.47
CA LYS A 155 22.92 2.40 10.30
C LYS A 155 23.34 3.87 10.27
N LEU A 156 22.39 4.77 10.02
CA LEU A 156 22.60 6.22 10.18
C LEU A 156 22.87 6.55 11.66
N GLY A 157 23.97 7.26 11.91
CA GLY A 157 24.26 7.82 13.22
C GLY A 157 23.23 8.88 13.62
N LEU A 158 23.02 9.06 14.93
CA LEU A 158 22.05 10.01 15.51
C LEU A 158 22.30 11.48 15.11
N THR A 159 23.50 11.80 14.61
CA THR A 159 23.96 13.15 14.25
C THR A 159 24.05 13.38 12.72
N ALA A 160 23.52 12.47 11.90
CA ALA A 160 23.53 12.65 10.45
C ALA A 160 22.78 13.93 10.08
N SER A 161 23.52 14.91 9.53
CA SER A 161 23.01 16.22 9.16
C SER A 161 21.83 16.11 8.18
N GLN A 162 20.78 16.91 8.39
CA GLN A 162 19.66 17.04 7.45
C GLN A 162 20.12 17.41 6.02
N SER A 163 21.30 18.02 5.86
CA SER A 163 21.88 18.33 4.55
C SER A 163 22.36 17.10 3.77
N GLU A 164 22.70 15.99 4.46
CA GLU A 164 23.07 14.71 3.81
C GLU A 164 21.83 13.89 3.38
N ASN A 165 20.66 14.21 3.96
CA ASN A 165 19.38 13.53 3.70
C ASN A 165 18.51 14.30 2.70
N ARG A 166 18.99 15.44 2.17
CA ARG A 166 18.28 16.16 1.10
C ARG A 166 18.33 15.33 -0.17
N VAL A 167 17.17 14.80 -0.50
CA VAL A 167 16.84 14.12 -1.73
C VAL A 167 17.30 14.94 -2.93
N SER A 168 18.11 14.35 -3.81
CA SER A 168 18.20 14.82 -5.19
C SER A 168 17.47 13.78 -6.05
N LEU A 169 16.14 13.84 -6.05
CA LEU A 169 15.30 13.24 -7.10
C LEU A 169 15.44 14.06 -8.39
N SER A 170 16.65 14.55 -8.69
CA SER A 170 16.91 15.33 -9.91
C SER A 170 16.57 14.55 -11.18
N SER A 171 16.39 13.22 -11.09
CA SER A 171 15.92 12.35 -12.16
C SER A 171 14.42 12.04 -12.17
N VAL A 172 13.63 12.40 -11.15
CA VAL A 172 12.18 12.07 -11.08
C VAL A 172 11.37 13.33 -10.81
N ASN A 173 10.54 13.74 -11.79
CA ASN A 173 9.59 14.82 -11.61
C ASN A 173 8.44 14.32 -10.73
N THR A 174 8.46 14.67 -9.44
CA THR A 174 7.45 14.23 -8.47
C THR A 174 6.64 15.40 -7.94
N THR A 175 5.34 15.19 -7.79
CA THR A 175 4.45 16.13 -7.09
C THR A 175 4.46 15.81 -5.59
N ASP A 176 4.62 16.82 -4.74
CA ASP A 176 4.45 16.65 -3.30
C ASP A 176 2.98 16.36 -2.96
N LEU A 177 2.73 15.42 -2.06
CA LEU A 177 1.37 14.97 -1.71
C LEU A 177 0.55 16.11 -1.09
N GLY A 178 1.17 17.01 -0.32
CA GLY A 178 0.51 18.22 0.15
C GLY A 178 0.09 19.13 -1.01
N SER A 179 0.99 19.35 -1.98
CA SER A 179 0.69 20.12 -3.20
C SER A 179 -0.48 19.54 -3.99
N TYR A 180 -0.54 18.20 -4.13
CA TYR A 180 -1.67 17.50 -4.74
C TYR A 180 -3.00 17.88 -4.07
N TYR A 181 -3.12 17.65 -2.76
CA TYR A 181 -4.38 17.91 -2.05
C TYR A 181 -4.78 19.38 -2.12
N LYS A 182 -3.82 20.30 -2.04
CA LYS A 182 -4.09 21.74 -2.14
C LYS A 182 -4.58 22.14 -3.53
N GLN A 183 -3.98 21.62 -4.59
CA GLN A 183 -4.41 21.86 -5.96
C GLN A 183 -5.82 21.34 -6.21
N THR A 184 -6.13 20.14 -5.72
CA THR A 184 -7.49 19.57 -5.87
C THR A 184 -8.55 20.38 -5.10
N GLU A 185 -8.24 20.85 -3.89
CA GLU A 185 -9.11 21.74 -3.12
C GLU A 185 -9.39 23.05 -3.89
N ASN A 186 -8.35 23.68 -4.44
CA ASN A 186 -8.47 24.91 -5.20
C ASN A 186 -9.33 24.71 -6.45
N TYR A 187 -9.08 23.64 -7.19
CA TYR A 187 -9.87 23.29 -8.37
C TYR A 187 -11.34 23.08 -8.02
N ILE A 188 -11.67 22.25 -7.02
CA ILE A 188 -13.06 22.03 -6.58
C ILE A 188 -13.74 23.35 -6.20
N LYS A 189 -13.04 24.25 -5.49
CA LYS A 189 -13.55 25.57 -5.13
C LYS A 189 -13.80 26.45 -6.36
N GLN A 190 -12.88 26.45 -7.32
CA GLN A 190 -13.02 27.19 -8.57
C GLN A 190 -14.22 26.67 -9.38
N VAL A 191 -14.30 25.35 -9.61
CA VAL A 191 -15.41 24.70 -10.33
C VAL A 191 -16.75 25.09 -9.71
N LYS A 192 -16.85 25.04 -8.37
CA LYS A 192 -18.08 25.40 -7.66
C LYS A 192 -18.44 26.86 -7.90
N LYS A 193 -17.47 27.78 -7.78
CA LYS A 193 -17.69 29.22 -7.99
C LYS A 193 -18.13 29.52 -9.43
N GLU A 194 -17.46 28.95 -10.42
CA GLU A 194 -17.81 29.15 -11.84
C GLU A 194 -19.23 28.65 -12.14
N LYS A 195 -19.63 27.51 -11.58
CA LYS A 195 -20.98 26.97 -11.71
C LYS A 195 -22.04 27.79 -10.98
N GLU A 196 -21.70 28.41 -9.86
CA GLU A 196 -22.59 29.34 -9.14
C GLU A 196 -22.80 30.64 -9.93
N GLU A 197 -21.76 31.17 -10.58
CA GLU A 197 -21.83 32.38 -11.41
C GLU A 197 -22.46 32.12 -12.78
N ASN A 198 -22.22 30.94 -13.37
CA ASN A 198 -22.78 30.51 -14.65
C ASN A 198 -23.00 28.97 -14.65
N PRO A 199 -24.24 28.48 -14.42
CA PRO A 199 -24.55 27.06 -14.38
C PRO A 199 -24.14 26.25 -15.63
N ASP A 200 -24.14 26.90 -16.80
CA ASP A 200 -23.85 26.28 -18.09
C ASP A 200 -22.37 26.37 -18.49
N VAL A 201 -21.50 26.94 -17.65
CA VAL A 201 -20.07 27.05 -17.94
C VAL A 201 -19.46 25.65 -18.15
N GLN A 202 -18.65 25.51 -19.20
CA GLN A 202 -17.81 24.33 -19.38
C GLN A 202 -16.57 24.52 -18.51
N VAL A 203 -16.44 23.65 -17.52
CA VAL A 203 -15.33 23.64 -16.58
C VAL A 203 -14.14 22.96 -17.26
N GLU A 204 -12.94 23.48 -17.03
CA GLU A 204 -11.70 22.91 -17.53
C GLU A 204 -11.56 21.43 -17.11
N SER A 205 -11.12 20.57 -18.02
CA SER A 205 -10.98 19.15 -17.70
C SER A 205 -9.75 18.91 -16.83
N LEU A 206 -9.72 17.80 -16.06
CA LEU A 206 -8.52 17.42 -15.29
C LEU A 206 -7.28 17.27 -16.18
N LYS A 207 -7.48 16.79 -17.41
CA LYS A 207 -6.42 16.65 -18.39
C LYS A 207 -5.82 18.00 -18.78
N ASP A 208 -6.63 19.03 -18.90
CA ASP A 208 -6.15 20.35 -19.33
C ASP A 208 -5.51 21.09 -18.15
N GLU A 209 -6.15 21.08 -16.97
CA GLU A 209 -5.66 21.74 -15.75
C GLU A 209 -4.37 21.08 -15.21
N PHE A 210 -4.34 19.75 -15.11
CA PHE A 210 -3.26 19.00 -14.44
C PHE A 210 -2.35 18.23 -15.38
N GLN A 211 -2.61 18.24 -16.69
CA GLN A 211 -1.94 17.37 -17.67
C GLN A 211 -2.07 15.87 -17.33
N ASP A 212 -3.11 15.52 -16.57
CA ASP A 212 -3.37 14.18 -16.07
C ASP A 212 -4.89 13.94 -16.04
N ASP A 213 -5.38 13.11 -16.96
CA ASP A 213 -6.80 12.76 -17.06
C ASP A 213 -7.29 11.86 -15.90
N LYS A 214 -6.35 11.37 -15.07
CA LYS A 214 -6.58 10.53 -13.89
C LYS A 214 -6.14 11.21 -12.61
N TYR A 215 -5.98 12.54 -12.59
CA TYR A 215 -5.48 13.26 -11.41
C TYR A 215 -6.34 13.02 -10.16
N ASP A 216 -7.64 12.72 -10.32
CA ASP A 216 -8.56 12.39 -9.24
C ASP A 216 -8.49 10.92 -8.76
N GLN A 217 -7.58 10.10 -9.28
CA GLN A 217 -7.50 8.66 -8.99
C GLN A 217 -6.48 8.27 -7.90
N LEU A 218 -5.88 9.24 -7.21
CA LEU A 218 -5.09 8.96 -6.00
C LEU A 218 -6.01 8.59 -4.83
N ARG A 219 -5.66 7.56 -4.06
CA ARG A 219 -6.34 7.14 -2.83
C ARG A 219 -5.34 6.83 -1.73
N ALA A 220 -5.63 7.24 -0.50
CA ALA A 220 -4.75 7.02 0.63
C ALA A 220 -5.53 6.73 1.92
N TRP A 221 -4.98 5.83 2.73
CA TRP A 221 -5.58 5.31 3.96
C TRP A 221 -4.58 5.24 5.09
N VAL A 222 -5.02 5.60 6.28
CA VAL A 222 -4.26 5.49 7.51
C VAL A 222 -4.97 4.48 8.42
N ALA A 223 -4.32 3.37 8.69
CA ALA A 223 -4.77 2.42 9.70
C ALA A 223 -4.04 2.69 11.02
N VAL A 224 -4.79 2.78 12.12
CA VAL A 224 -4.27 2.85 13.48
C VAL A 224 -4.41 1.45 14.10
N PRO A 225 -3.32 0.65 14.17
CA PRO A 225 -3.35 -0.70 14.74
C PRO A 225 -3.44 -0.61 16.27
N SER A 226 -4.65 -0.62 16.82
CA SER A 226 -4.91 -0.48 18.25
C SER A 226 -5.69 -1.66 18.79
N THR A 227 -5.12 -2.34 19.78
CA THR A 227 -5.73 -3.48 20.50
C THR A 227 -6.32 -3.09 21.86
N GLY A 228 -6.42 -1.80 22.19
CA GLY A 228 -6.96 -1.37 23.47
C GLY A 228 -6.91 0.14 23.74
N PRO A 229 -7.26 0.57 24.97
CA PRO A 229 -7.40 2.00 25.31
C PRO A 229 -6.08 2.78 25.30
N LYS A 230 -4.94 2.08 25.34
CA LYS A 230 -3.60 2.67 25.33
C LYS A 230 -3.20 3.26 23.97
N GLY A 231 -3.94 2.96 22.90
CA GLY A 231 -3.67 3.48 21.57
C GLY A 231 -2.49 2.82 20.85
N SER A 232 -2.02 3.45 19.78
CA SER A 232 -0.85 3.03 19.01
C SER A 232 0.10 4.21 18.80
N SER A 233 1.41 3.99 18.98
CA SER A 233 2.46 4.96 18.62
C SER A 233 2.90 4.87 17.16
N ASN A 234 2.27 3.98 16.38
CA ASN A 234 2.50 3.85 14.94
C ASN A 234 1.17 3.91 14.20
N VAL A 235 1.21 4.43 12.98
CA VAL A 235 0.14 4.23 11.99
C VAL A 235 0.70 3.49 10.79
N VAL A 236 -0.19 2.90 10.00
CA VAL A 236 0.18 2.36 8.70
C VAL A 236 -0.52 3.17 7.62
N LEU A 237 0.26 3.86 6.80
CA LEU A 237 -0.21 4.53 5.61
C LEU A 237 -0.19 3.54 4.43
N LYS A 238 -1.30 3.44 3.71
CA LYS A 238 -1.38 2.78 2.41
C LYS A 238 -1.84 3.79 1.38
N VAL A 239 -1.19 3.82 0.22
CA VAL A 239 -1.53 4.69 -0.90
C VAL A 239 -1.67 3.84 -2.15
N LEU A 240 -2.74 4.07 -2.91
CA LEU A 240 -2.92 3.61 -4.28
C LEU A 240 -2.82 4.85 -5.18
N ASN A 241 -1.76 4.90 -5.97
CA ASN A 241 -1.58 5.95 -6.94
C ASN A 241 -2.01 5.46 -8.33
N ASN A 242 -3.25 5.73 -8.74
CA ASN A 242 -3.75 5.41 -10.08
C ASN A 242 -3.72 6.62 -11.03
N THR A 243 -3.03 7.71 -10.67
CA THR A 243 -2.80 8.84 -11.56
C THR A 243 -1.67 8.52 -12.56
N ASN A 244 -1.33 9.45 -13.45
CA ASN A 244 -0.16 9.35 -14.32
C ASN A 244 1.08 10.06 -13.73
N SER A 245 0.97 10.55 -12.49
CA SER A 245 2.00 11.37 -11.82
C SER A 245 2.62 10.61 -10.66
N ASP A 246 3.93 10.73 -10.49
CA ASP A 246 4.61 10.23 -9.29
C ASP A 246 4.45 11.23 -8.15
N PHE A 247 4.29 10.72 -6.92
CA PHE A 247 4.20 11.57 -5.74
C PHE A 247 5.32 11.31 -4.73
N THR A 248 5.55 12.29 -3.88
CA THR A 248 6.34 12.13 -2.66
C THR A 248 5.57 12.63 -1.45
N LEU A 249 5.82 12.01 -0.30
CA LEU A 249 5.34 12.52 1.00
C LEU A 249 6.55 12.71 1.90
N SER A 250 6.89 13.96 2.21
CA SER A 250 7.83 14.25 3.29
C SER A 250 7.14 13.97 4.62
N TYR A 251 7.76 13.15 5.47
CA TYR A 251 7.12 12.80 6.75
C TYR A 251 7.00 14.00 7.70
N GLY A 252 7.84 15.03 7.54
CA GLY A 252 7.69 16.30 8.26
C GLY A 252 6.47 17.13 7.84
N ASP A 253 5.79 16.74 6.77
CA ASP A 253 4.59 17.38 6.21
C ASP A 253 3.31 16.55 6.43
N PHE A 254 3.36 15.53 7.30
CA PHE A 254 2.24 14.68 7.67
C PHE A 254 1.92 14.79 9.17
N GLU A 255 0.66 14.99 9.51
CA GLU A 255 0.19 14.90 10.89
C GLU A 255 -1.25 14.39 11.00
N LEU A 256 -1.61 13.97 12.20
CA LEU A 256 -2.98 13.64 12.58
C LEU A 256 -3.49 14.67 13.56
N VAL A 257 -4.73 15.08 13.41
CA VAL A 257 -5.41 15.96 14.36
C VAL A 257 -6.58 15.20 14.96
N ASP A 258 -6.68 15.20 16.29
CA ASP A 258 -7.74 14.52 17.03
C ASP A 258 -9.02 15.37 17.15
N GLY A 259 -10.08 14.78 17.72
CA GLY A 259 -11.39 15.43 17.81
C GLY A 259 -11.41 16.66 18.73
N SER A 260 -10.35 16.87 19.51
CA SER A 260 -10.14 18.05 20.37
C SER A 260 -9.20 19.07 19.73
N GLY A 261 -8.70 18.82 18.52
CA GLY A 261 -7.77 19.70 17.82
C GLY A 261 -6.31 19.50 18.23
N ASN A 262 -5.96 18.43 18.93
CA ASN A 262 -4.56 18.16 19.25
C ASN A 262 -3.82 17.62 18.01
N GLU A 263 -2.75 18.32 17.63
CA GLU A 263 -1.82 17.91 16.57
C GLU A 263 -0.91 16.77 17.07
N ILE A 264 -0.78 15.72 16.27
CA ILE A 264 0.12 14.59 16.49
C ILE A 264 0.97 14.42 15.24
N ARG A 265 2.21 14.87 15.31
CA ARG A 265 3.15 14.79 14.18
C ARG A 265 3.85 13.44 14.14
N VAL A 266 4.44 13.14 12.98
CA VAL A 266 5.40 12.02 12.85
C VAL A 266 6.53 12.18 13.88
N ASP A 267 7.06 11.09 14.42
CA ASP A 267 8.19 11.11 15.34
C ASP A 267 9.38 11.90 14.74
N ALA A 268 10.06 12.69 15.57
CA ALA A 268 11.15 13.58 15.13
C ALA A 268 12.27 12.83 14.38
N THR A 269 12.53 11.58 14.73
CA THR A 269 13.54 10.75 14.06
C THR A 269 13.16 10.38 12.62
N TYR A 270 11.87 10.48 12.26
CA TYR A 270 11.36 10.15 10.93
C TYR A 270 11.09 11.37 10.04
N ARG A 271 10.90 12.57 10.60
CA ARG A 271 10.45 13.78 9.86
C ARG A 271 11.34 14.19 8.68
N GLN A 272 12.62 13.87 8.72
CA GLN A 272 13.58 14.17 7.67
C GLN A 272 13.51 13.23 6.46
N TYR A 273 12.79 12.12 6.59
CA TYR A 273 12.65 11.16 5.49
C TYR A 273 11.42 11.44 4.63
N THR A 274 11.44 10.86 3.44
CA THR A 274 10.41 11.01 2.41
C THR A 274 10.00 9.62 1.94
N LEU A 275 8.72 9.49 1.62
CA LEU A 275 8.14 8.35 0.95
C LEU A 275 7.96 8.65 -0.54
N TYR A 276 8.45 7.79 -1.40
CA TYR A 276 8.15 7.83 -2.83
C TYR A 276 6.93 6.97 -3.14
N ILE A 277 6.01 7.49 -3.96
CA ILE A 277 4.72 6.90 -4.30
C ILE A 277 4.60 6.88 -5.83
N PRO A 278 5.10 5.81 -6.48
CA PRO A 278 5.11 5.73 -7.94
C PRO A 278 3.70 5.61 -8.53
N HIS A 279 3.49 6.15 -9.72
CA HIS A 279 2.26 6.01 -10.49
C HIS A 279 1.94 4.55 -10.83
N GLY A 280 0.65 4.20 -10.83
CA GLY A 280 0.15 2.85 -11.04
C GLY A 280 0.50 1.84 -9.93
N LYS A 281 1.02 2.29 -8.78
CA LYS A 281 1.52 1.40 -7.71
C LYS A 281 0.82 1.61 -6.37
N TYR A 282 0.92 0.59 -5.54
CA TYR A 282 0.61 0.62 -4.13
C TYR A 282 1.88 0.90 -3.31
N THR A 283 1.72 1.69 -2.25
CA THR A 283 2.78 1.94 -1.26
C THR A 283 2.19 1.73 0.13
N THR A 284 2.82 0.89 0.96
CA THR A 284 2.38 0.64 2.35
C THR A 284 3.56 0.82 3.30
N VAL A 285 3.41 1.69 4.30
CA VAL A 285 4.47 1.98 5.28
C VAL A 285 3.93 2.15 6.69
N ALA A 286 4.68 1.66 7.68
CA ALA A 286 4.50 2.02 9.07
C ALA A 286 5.21 3.35 9.36
N ILE A 287 4.51 4.28 9.99
CA ILE A 287 4.99 5.62 10.34
C ILE A 287 4.88 5.78 11.87
N PRO A 288 6.00 6.04 12.56
CA PRO A 288 5.97 6.32 13.99
C PRO A 288 5.43 7.72 14.25
N MET A 289 4.64 7.86 15.30
CA MET A 289 4.02 9.12 15.69
C MET A 289 4.61 9.57 17.02
N GLU A 290 4.73 10.87 17.24
CA GLU A 290 5.37 11.42 18.45
C GLU A 290 4.59 11.12 19.73
N SER A 291 3.30 10.79 19.61
CA SER A 291 2.45 10.39 20.72
C SER A 291 1.49 9.25 20.33
N SER A 292 0.90 8.60 21.34
CA SER A 292 -0.01 7.47 21.12
C SER A 292 -1.39 7.94 20.65
N ILE A 293 -1.88 7.31 19.59
CA ILE A 293 -3.18 7.57 18.98
C ILE A 293 -4.23 6.66 19.64
N SER A 294 -5.09 7.26 20.47
CA SER A 294 -6.12 6.52 21.22
C SER A 294 -7.46 6.56 20.52
N SER A 295 -8.21 5.46 20.57
CA SER A 295 -9.59 5.43 20.09
C SER A 295 -10.54 6.37 20.83
N LYS A 296 -10.14 6.86 22.01
CA LYS A 296 -10.94 7.76 22.85
C LYS A 296 -10.99 9.20 22.32
N ASN A 297 -9.97 9.65 21.59
CA ASN A 297 -9.90 11.03 21.11
C ASN A 297 -10.43 11.17 19.68
N ARG A 298 -11.20 10.18 19.20
CA ARG A 298 -11.84 10.22 17.89
C ARG A 298 -12.88 11.36 17.81
N PRO A 299 -13.21 11.85 16.59
CA PRO A 299 -12.64 11.46 15.30
C PRO A 299 -11.22 11.98 15.10
N TYR A 300 -10.49 11.39 14.16
CA TYR A 300 -9.20 11.92 13.71
C TYR A 300 -9.32 12.31 12.24
N HIS A 301 -8.48 13.24 11.80
CA HIS A 301 -8.25 13.49 10.37
C HIS A 301 -6.77 13.72 10.10
N VAL A 302 -6.41 13.58 8.83
CA VAL A 302 -5.05 13.81 8.36
C VAL A 302 -4.93 15.24 7.86
N GLU A 303 -3.88 15.91 8.30
CA GLU A 303 -3.45 17.18 7.74
C GLU A 303 -2.10 17.05 7.06
N LEU A 304 -1.95 17.78 5.96
CA LEU A 304 -0.71 17.84 5.19
C LEU A 304 -0.22 19.28 5.11
N ARG A 305 1.07 19.45 4.82
CA ARG A 305 1.66 20.75 4.47
C ARG A 305 2.17 20.72 3.04
N GLN A 306 1.96 21.80 2.31
CA GLN A 306 2.59 22.00 1.00
C GLN A 306 4.08 22.34 1.18
N ASN A 307 4.98 21.52 0.63
CA ASN A 307 6.44 21.75 0.51
C ASN A 307 7.10 22.64 1.59
N GLN A 308 7.63 22.06 2.69
CA GLN A 308 8.54 22.71 3.69
C GLN A 308 8.33 24.22 3.99
N GLY A 309 7.09 24.71 3.96
CA GLY A 309 6.82 26.15 4.02
C GLY A 309 5.35 26.45 3.75
N GLY A 310 4.51 26.24 4.77
CA GLY A 310 3.07 26.46 4.72
C GLY A 310 2.42 26.03 6.02
N ASN A 311 1.14 26.35 6.19
CA ASN A 311 0.34 25.81 7.29
C ASN A 311 -0.12 24.40 6.94
N PHE A 312 -0.31 23.57 7.97
CA PHE A 312 -1.05 22.33 7.81
C PHE A 312 -2.49 22.64 7.39
N PHE A 313 -3.04 21.77 6.55
CA PHE A 313 -4.42 21.87 6.10
C PHE A 313 -5.03 20.47 5.96
N THR A 314 -6.34 20.39 6.16
CA THR A 314 -7.08 19.15 6.07
C THR A 314 -7.19 18.65 4.63
N THR A 315 -7.11 17.33 4.45
CA THR A 315 -7.29 16.69 3.14
C THR A 315 -8.76 16.53 2.75
N LYS A 316 -9.71 16.93 3.62
CA LYS A 316 -11.16 16.73 3.45
C LYS A 316 -11.79 17.43 2.24
N ASP A 317 -11.18 18.51 1.78
CA ASP A 317 -11.76 19.38 0.74
C ASP A 317 -11.24 19.06 -0.68
N GLY A 318 -10.42 18.02 -0.84
CA GLY A 318 -9.91 17.53 -2.14
C GLY A 318 -10.77 16.42 -2.77
N PHE A 319 -10.33 15.85 -3.90
CA PHE A 319 -11.09 14.79 -4.59
C PHE A 319 -11.34 13.56 -3.72
N ASN A 320 -10.32 13.11 -2.96
CA ASN A 320 -10.38 11.90 -2.12
C ASN A 320 -9.57 12.08 -0.86
N PRO A 321 -10.20 12.49 0.25
CA PRO A 321 -9.52 12.73 1.52
C PRO A 321 -8.74 11.51 2.01
N ILE A 322 -7.66 11.73 2.76
CA ILE A 322 -6.96 10.62 3.40
C ILE A 322 -7.83 10.11 4.55
N GLU A 323 -8.28 8.87 4.44
CA GLU A 323 -9.20 8.29 5.40
C GLU A 323 -8.44 7.62 6.55
N ILE A 324 -9.00 7.69 7.75
CA ILE A 324 -8.43 7.05 8.92
C ILE A 324 -9.37 6.00 9.53
N ALA A 325 -8.84 4.80 9.74
CA ALA A 325 -9.55 3.71 10.38
C ALA A 325 -8.74 3.16 11.55
N PHE A 326 -9.44 2.75 12.60
CA PHE A 326 -8.83 2.00 13.69
C PHE A 326 -9.08 0.52 13.50
N SER A 327 -7.99 -0.23 13.52
CA SER A 327 -7.99 -1.66 13.30
C SER A 327 -7.41 -2.37 14.50
N ASN A 328 -8.04 -3.47 14.91
CA ASN A 328 -7.50 -4.41 15.88
C ASN A 328 -6.77 -5.58 15.20
N GLN A 329 -6.58 -5.50 13.88
CA GLN A 329 -5.92 -6.53 13.11
C GLN A 329 -4.40 -6.44 13.31
N VAL A 330 -3.79 -7.59 13.54
CA VAL A 330 -2.34 -7.75 13.71
C VAL A 330 -1.64 -8.17 12.42
N ASP A 331 -2.40 -8.48 11.37
CA ASP A 331 -1.93 -8.92 10.06
C ASP A 331 -2.11 -7.78 9.05
N ALA A 332 -1.00 -7.36 8.43
CA ALA A 332 -0.93 -6.32 7.41
C ALA A 332 -1.92 -6.52 6.26
N ASN A 333 -2.16 -7.77 5.86
CA ASN A 333 -3.01 -8.10 4.71
C ASN A 333 -4.49 -7.75 4.95
N VAL A 334 -4.91 -7.74 6.21
CA VAL A 334 -6.28 -7.40 6.63
C VAL A 334 -6.34 -6.13 7.47
N LEU A 335 -5.21 -5.43 7.63
CA LEU A 335 -5.13 -4.22 8.43
C LEU A 335 -6.07 -3.12 7.92
N PHE A 336 -6.16 -3.00 6.59
CA PHE A 336 -7.06 -2.12 5.88
C PHE A 336 -8.42 -2.77 5.60
N SER A 337 -8.88 -3.63 6.50
CA SER A 337 -10.24 -4.20 6.43
C SER A 337 -11.14 -3.61 7.50
N LEU A 338 -12.37 -3.26 7.12
CA LEU A 338 -13.42 -2.83 8.03
C LEU A 338 -14.46 -3.94 8.20
N SER A 339 -15.02 -4.07 9.40
CA SER A 339 -16.19 -4.91 9.59
C SER A 339 -17.41 -4.31 8.88
N PRO A 340 -18.42 -5.11 8.49
CA PRO A 340 -19.61 -4.61 7.80
C PRO A 340 -20.29 -3.45 8.53
N THR A 341 -20.24 -3.43 9.87
CA THR A 341 -20.86 -2.43 10.73
C THR A 341 -20.08 -1.12 10.85
N LYS A 342 -18.81 -1.10 10.43
CA LYS A 342 -17.91 0.06 10.42
C LYS A 342 -17.84 0.72 9.04
N TYR A 343 -18.36 0.09 7.99
CA TYR A 343 -18.47 0.73 6.69
C TYR A 343 -19.46 1.90 6.73
N PRO A 344 -19.15 3.00 6.01
CA PRO A 344 -20.12 4.03 5.71
C PRO A 344 -21.39 3.47 5.06
N GLN A 345 -22.51 4.15 5.31
CA GLN A 345 -23.81 3.70 4.84
C GLN A 345 -23.87 3.75 3.30
N LYS A 346 -24.37 2.69 2.65
CA LYS A 346 -24.44 2.49 1.18
C LYS A 346 -23.12 2.12 0.49
N SER A 347 -22.01 2.04 1.23
CA SER A 347 -20.70 1.64 0.71
C SER A 347 -20.55 0.16 0.38
N ILE A 348 -21.46 -0.67 0.91
CA ILE A 348 -21.52 -2.09 0.61
C ILE A 348 -22.81 -2.35 -0.17
N GLN A 349 -22.65 -2.80 -1.42
CA GLN A 349 -23.76 -3.23 -2.26
C GLN A 349 -23.82 -4.76 -2.28
N TRP A 350 -24.89 -5.30 -1.72
CA TRP A 350 -25.17 -6.73 -1.75
C TRP A 350 -26.16 -7.06 -2.87
N SER A 351 -25.90 -8.12 -3.62
CA SER A 351 -26.77 -8.58 -4.72
C SER A 351 -26.76 -10.10 -4.85
N ASN A 352 -27.60 -10.66 -5.73
CA ASN A 352 -27.59 -12.08 -6.11
C ASN A 352 -27.61 -13.03 -4.92
N GLN A 353 -28.41 -12.70 -3.91
CA GLN A 353 -28.53 -13.52 -2.73
C GLN A 353 -29.18 -14.86 -3.08
N ASN A 354 -28.62 -15.94 -2.53
CA ASN A 354 -29.17 -17.28 -2.65
C ASN A 354 -28.99 -18.06 -1.34
N ILE A 355 -29.94 -18.94 -1.05
CA ILE A 355 -29.97 -19.74 0.17
C ILE A 355 -30.11 -21.21 -0.25
N LYS A 356 -29.10 -22.02 0.09
CA LYS A 356 -29.08 -23.44 -0.24
C LYS A 356 -28.17 -24.22 0.69
N ASP A 357 -28.57 -25.43 1.09
CA ASP A 357 -27.74 -26.40 1.83
C ASP A 357 -27.03 -25.80 3.06
N ASN A 358 -27.80 -25.17 3.95
CA ASN A 358 -27.31 -24.47 5.15
C ASN A 358 -26.28 -23.37 4.86
N ALA A 359 -26.28 -22.83 3.65
CA ALA A 359 -25.43 -21.72 3.25
C ALA A 359 -26.25 -20.57 2.68
N ILE A 360 -25.78 -19.36 2.99
CA ILE A 360 -26.22 -18.11 2.38
C ILE A 360 -25.08 -17.64 1.49
N THR A 361 -25.37 -17.30 0.25
CA THR A 361 -24.41 -16.67 -0.66
C THR A 361 -24.95 -15.32 -1.11
N ALA A 362 -24.09 -14.33 -1.27
CA ALA A 362 -24.43 -13.04 -1.88
C ALA A 362 -23.19 -12.46 -2.58
N ASP A 363 -23.41 -11.75 -3.68
CA ASP A 363 -22.37 -10.96 -4.30
C ASP A 363 -22.22 -9.63 -3.57
N VAL A 364 -20.97 -9.20 -3.41
CA VAL A 364 -20.58 -7.95 -2.78
C VAL A 364 -19.86 -7.10 -3.78
N LYS A 365 -20.29 -5.85 -3.92
CA LYS A 365 -19.49 -4.79 -4.52
C LYS A 365 -19.27 -3.72 -3.47
N LEU A 366 -18.02 -3.45 -3.17
CA LEU A 366 -17.63 -2.33 -2.32
C LEU A 366 -17.53 -1.10 -3.22
N THR A 367 -18.16 -0.01 -2.80
CA THR A 367 -18.05 1.30 -3.48
C THR A 367 -17.20 2.27 -2.67
N ASP A 368 -16.43 1.72 -1.74
CA ASP A 368 -15.68 2.41 -0.71
C ASP A 368 -14.37 1.65 -0.49
N TYR A 369 -13.46 2.21 0.28
CA TYR A 369 -12.04 2.09 -0.01
C TYR A 369 -11.26 1.09 0.85
N PHE A 370 -11.79 0.69 2.00
CA PHE A 370 -11.25 -0.42 2.79
C PHE A 370 -11.76 -1.77 2.27
N ASN A 371 -11.03 -2.85 2.51
CA ASN A 371 -11.52 -4.22 2.28
C ASN A 371 -12.59 -4.60 3.32
N LEU A 372 -13.48 -5.53 2.99
CA LEU A 372 -14.50 -5.97 3.96
C LEU A 372 -13.95 -7.15 4.74
N ASP A 373 -13.81 -7.00 6.05
CA ASP A 373 -13.53 -8.14 6.94
C ASP A 373 -14.77 -9.04 7.02
N ASN A 374 -14.63 -10.28 6.55
CA ASN A 374 -15.71 -11.25 6.51
C ASN A 374 -15.49 -12.35 7.56
N LYS A 375 -15.23 -11.94 8.80
CA LYS A 375 -14.97 -12.85 9.91
C LYS A 375 -16.26 -13.53 10.38
N SER A 376 -16.34 -14.85 10.23
CA SER A 376 -17.53 -15.65 10.59
C SER A 376 -18.03 -15.41 12.01
N SER A 377 -17.14 -15.20 12.98
CA SER A 377 -17.50 -15.01 14.38
C SER A 377 -18.36 -13.77 14.66
N GLY A 378 -18.34 -12.77 13.78
CA GLY A 378 -19.21 -11.60 13.89
C GLY A 378 -20.61 -11.82 13.33
N TYR A 379 -20.80 -12.86 12.50
CA TYR A 379 -22.04 -13.12 11.80
C TYR A 379 -22.95 -14.11 12.55
N LYS A 380 -24.25 -13.85 12.48
CA LYS A 380 -25.31 -14.75 12.94
C LYS A 380 -26.56 -14.59 12.07
N VAL A 381 -27.30 -15.66 11.89
CA VAL A 381 -28.64 -15.63 11.29
C VAL A 381 -29.65 -15.53 12.41
N VAL A 382 -30.55 -14.55 12.32
CA VAL A 382 -31.57 -14.28 13.34
C VAL A 382 -32.93 -14.37 12.69
N GLY A 383 -33.79 -15.23 13.25
CA GLY A 383 -35.19 -15.37 12.89
C GLY A 383 -36.05 -14.80 14.00
N ASN A 384 -36.99 -13.93 13.66
CA ASN A 384 -37.95 -13.34 14.58
C ASN A 384 -39.38 -13.52 14.04
N ASN A 385 -40.31 -13.83 14.94
CA ASN A 385 -41.74 -13.79 14.67
C ASN A 385 -42.35 -12.52 15.25
N ASP A 386 -43.53 -12.16 14.76
CA ASP A 386 -44.27 -10.98 15.25
C ASP A 386 -44.71 -11.12 16.71
N ASP A 387 -44.74 -12.34 17.25
CA ASP A 387 -45.03 -12.65 18.65
C ASP A 387 -43.84 -12.52 19.61
N GLY A 388 -42.68 -12.07 19.11
CA GLY A 388 -41.47 -11.87 19.88
C GLY A 388 -40.59 -13.11 20.08
N ARG A 389 -40.98 -14.28 19.56
CA ARG A 389 -40.09 -15.45 19.55
C ARG A 389 -38.90 -15.19 18.62
N GLN A 390 -37.71 -15.50 19.11
CA GLN A 390 -36.45 -15.33 18.41
C GLN A 390 -35.62 -16.62 18.42
N LEU A 391 -34.96 -16.91 17.31
CA LEU A 391 -33.90 -17.91 17.23
C LEU A 391 -32.65 -17.32 16.59
N VAL A 392 -31.49 -17.72 17.10
CA VAL A 392 -30.19 -17.29 16.61
C VAL A 392 -29.36 -18.50 16.24
N GLU A 393 -28.87 -18.52 15.00
CA GLU A 393 -27.95 -19.54 14.51
C GLU A 393 -26.62 -18.88 14.13
N PRO A 394 -25.49 -19.23 14.78
CA PRO A 394 -24.20 -18.64 14.48
C PRO A 394 -23.67 -19.10 13.11
N VAL A 395 -22.96 -18.20 12.42
CA VAL A 395 -22.23 -18.57 11.20
C VAL A 395 -20.95 -19.31 11.59
N ILE A 396 -20.80 -20.54 11.12
CA ILE A 396 -19.65 -21.40 11.43
C ILE A 396 -18.46 -21.12 10.50
N SER A 397 -18.71 -20.66 9.28
CA SER A 397 -17.65 -20.31 8.32
C SER A 397 -18.11 -19.25 7.34
N ALA A 398 -17.21 -18.35 6.97
CA ALA A 398 -17.44 -17.30 5.99
C ALA A 398 -16.27 -17.27 4.99
N THR A 399 -16.57 -17.23 3.69
CA THR A 399 -15.57 -17.27 2.61
C THR A 399 -15.92 -16.30 1.49
N PRO A 400 -14.95 -15.56 0.91
CA PRO A 400 -13.56 -15.44 1.35
C PRO A 400 -13.43 -14.76 2.72
N ARG A 401 -12.26 -14.83 3.36
CA ARG A 401 -12.03 -14.22 4.69
C ARG A 401 -12.13 -12.70 4.67
N TRP A 402 -11.87 -12.08 3.53
CA TRP A 402 -12.04 -10.67 3.27
C TRP A 402 -12.49 -10.46 1.82
N VAL A 403 -13.14 -9.34 1.54
CA VAL A 403 -13.57 -8.96 0.18
C VAL A 403 -12.74 -7.78 -0.30
N PRO A 404 -12.07 -7.87 -1.47
CA PRO A 404 -11.35 -6.74 -2.07
C PRO A 404 -12.29 -5.63 -2.51
N THR A 405 -11.79 -4.41 -2.52
CA THR A 405 -12.51 -3.24 -3.07
C THR A 405 -12.54 -3.20 -4.60
N THR A 406 -11.62 -3.91 -5.26
CA THR A 406 -11.43 -3.84 -6.70
C THR A 406 -12.57 -4.50 -7.48
N ASP A 407 -13.02 -5.68 -7.03
CA ASP A 407 -13.87 -6.56 -7.82
C ASP A 407 -15.12 -7.00 -7.07
N ARG A 408 -16.19 -7.20 -7.85
CA ARG A 408 -17.39 -7.86 -7.32
C ARG A 408 -17.01 -9.28 -6.89
N THR A 409 -17.30 -9.61 -5.65
CA THR A 409 -16.89 -10.87 -5.02
C THR A 409 -18.08 -11.60 -4.43
N THR A 410 -18.23 -12.89 -4.73
CA THR A 410 -19.24 -13.73 -4.08
C THR A 410 -18.77 -14.13 -2.69
N VAL A 411 -19.58 -13.83 -1.69
CA VAL A 411 -19.40 -14.24 -0.30
C VAL A 411 -20.35 -15.38 0.04
N LYS A 412 -19.87 -16.32 0.84
CA LYS A 412 -20.63 -17.47 1.35
C LYS A 412 -20.50 -17.56 2.87
N TRP A 413 -21.63 -17.62 3.57
CA TRP A 413 -21.72 -17.93 4.99
C TRP A 413 -22.38 -19.30 5.17
N LYS A 414 -21.75 -20.19 5.92
CA LYS A 414 -22.35 -21.47 6.31
C LYS A 414 -22.81 -21.40 7.76
N VAL A 415 -23.96 -21.98 8.02
CA VAL A 415 -24.48 -22.25 9.37
C VAL A 415 -24.59 -23.76 9.58
N LYS A 416 -24.83 -24.20 10.82
CA LYS A 416 -24.98 -25.63 11.10
C LYS A 416 -26.35 -26.13 10.66
N ASP A 417 -27.41 -25.40 10.97
CA ASP A 417 -28.77 -25.75 10.55
C ASP A 417 -29.64 -24.51 10.31
N LEU A 418 -29.73 -24.11 9.05
CA LEU A 418 -30.49 -22.93 8.63
C LEU A 418 -32.01 -23.19 8.72
N SER A 419 -32.44 -24.45 8.60
CA SER A 419 -33.87 -24.82 8.57
C SER A 419 -34.60 -24.41 9.86
N LYS A 420 -33.88 -24.38 10.99
CA LYS A 420 -34.44 -23.95 12.27
C LYS A 420 -34.86 -22.49 12.28
N VAL A 421 -34.14 -21.64 11.55
CA VAL A 421 -34.34 -20.18 11.55
C VAL A 421 -35.19 -19.73 10.37
N MET A 422 -35.14 -20.43 9.23
CA MET A 422 -35.88 -20.06 8.01
C MET A 422 -37.41 -20.18 8.14
N ASN A 423 -37.92 -20.88 9.16
CA ASN A 423 -39.35 -20.98 9.42
C ASN A 423 -39.95 -19.75 10.15
N TYR A 424 -39.12 -18.77 10.52
CA TYR A 424 -39.56 -17.55 11.19
C TYR A 424 -40.04 -16.49 10.18
N THR A 425 -40.95 -15.59 10.59
CA THR A 425 -41.54 -14.57 9.71
C THR A 425 -40.52 -13.59 9.15
N HIS A 426 -39.53 -13.19 9.96
CA HIS A 426 -38.47 -12.26 9.58
C HIS A 426 -37.10 -12.89 9.82
N VAL A 427 -36.37 -13.17 8.76
CA VAL A 427 -35.03 -13.76 8.86
C VAL A 427 -33.98 -12.80 8.32
N VAL A 428 -32.92 -12.57 9.08
CA VAL A 428 -31.85 -11.65 8.71
C VAL A 428 -30.48 -12.25 8.99
N LEU A 429 -29.51 -11.96 8.13
CA LEU A 429 -28.10 -12.09 8.46
C LEU A 429 -27.66 -10.82 9.18
N GLN A 430 -27.14 -10.96 10.39
CA GLN A 430 -26.59 -9.84 11.17
C GLN A 430 -25.07 -9.96 11.32
N TYR A 431 -24.41 -8.82 11.44
CA TYR A 431 -23.03 -8.71 11.94
C TYR A 431 -23.02 -7.79 13.16
N ASP A 432 -22.47 -8.23 14.29
CA ASP A 432 -22.45 -7.49 15.56
C ASP A 432 -23.80 -6.81 15.91
N GLY A 433 -24.90 -7.52 15.64
CA GLY A 433 -26.26 -7.08 15.94
C GLY A 433 -26.90 -6.13 14.92
N LYS A 434 -26.20 -5.68 13.87
CA LYS A 434 -26.79 -4.91 12.77
C LYS A 434 -27.16 -5.82 11.61
N THR A 435 -28.34 -5.60 11.02
CA THR A 435 -28.80 -6.30 9.81
C THR A 435 -27.91 -5.99 8.62
N ILE A 436 -27.42 -7.02 7.94
CA ILE A 436 -26.62 -6.96 6.72
C ILE A 436 -27.46 -7.36 5.51
N LEU A 437 -28.19 -8.48 5.61
CA LEU A 437 -29.10 -8.98 4.58
C LEU A 437 -30.43 -9.38 5.22
N THR A 438 -31.52 -9.09 4.52
CA THR A 438 -32.81 -9.75 4.79
C THR A 438 -32.88 -11.03 3.98
N LEU A 439 -33.08 -12.15 4.66
CA LEU A 439 -33.16 -13.47 4.07
C LEU A 439 -34.60 -13.75 3.64
N LYS A 440 -34.78 -14.08 2.36
CA LYS A 440 -36.07 -14.42 1.75
C LYS A 440 -36.07 -15.85 1.28
#